data_AF-A0A7W0ES44-F1
#
_entry.id   AF-A0A7W0ES44-F1
#
_cell.length_a   1.000
_cell.length_b   1.000
_cell.length_c   1.000
_cell.angle_alpha   90.00
_cell.angle_beta   90.00
_cell.angle_gamma   90.00
#
_symmetry.space_group_name_H-M   'P 1'
#
loop_
_entity.id
_entity.type
_entity.pdbx_description
1 polymer ?
#
loop_
_entity_poly.entity_id
_entity_poly.type
_entity_poly.pdbx_seq_one_letter_code
_entity_poly.pdbx_strand_id
1 'polypeptide(L)' 'RLYMQFRDSAAKTINLTLNNPKNVDDGDYVDFAAQDAAIEGVMDTIIAKNIFHNNGNDLAAKVNARILDYKSTDVMDV' A
#
# COMPACT_ATOMS: atom_id res chain seq x y z
N ARG A 1 -0.03 -9.09 -0.28
CA ARG A 1 -0.66 -8.08 0.62
C ARG A 1 0.08 -6.77 0.49
N LEU A 2 -0.60 -5.62 0.38
CA LEU A 2 0.05 -4.30 0.30
C LEU A 2 0.00 -3.61 1.66
N TYR A 3 1.16 -3.13 2.10
CA TYR A 3 1.34 -2.33 3.31
C TYR A 3 1.76 -0.94 2.89
N MET A 4 0.99 0.08 3.27
CA MET A 4 1.31 1.48 3.08
C MET A 4 1.49 2.14 4.45
N GLN A 5 2.48 3.02 4.55
CA GLN A 5 2.78 3.78 5.75
C GLN A 5 2.71 5.26 5.45
N PHE A 6 2.00 5.96 6.32
CA PHE A 6 1.81 7.40 6.28
C PHE A 6 2.27 8.02 7.59
N ARG A 7 2.59 9.31 7.54
CA ARG A 7 2.84 10.14 8.71
C ARG A 7 1.68 11.12 8.84
N ASP A 8 1.09 11.24 10.03
CA ASP A 8 0.10 12.27 10.34
C ASP A 8 0.76 13.62 10.68
N SER A 9 -0.04 14.67 10.79
CA SER A 9 0.39 16.02 11.15
C SER A 9 1.04 16.13 12.55
N ALA A 10 0.77 15.18 13.46
CA ALA A 10 1.39 15.10 14.78
C ALA A 10 2.60 14.13 14.82
N ALA A 11 3.14 13.81 13.65
CA ALA A 11 4.25 12.89 13.45
C ALA A 11 4.00 11.45 13.94
N LYS A 12 2.76 10.98 14.03
CA LYS A 12 2.43 9.57 14.26
C LYS A 12 2.42 8.79 12.95
N THR A 13 2.88 7.54 13.02
CA THR A 13 2.88 6.63 11.87
C THR A 13 1.56 5.88 11.79
N ILE A 14 0.89 5.97 10.65
CA ILE A 14 -0.36 5.28 10.35
C ILE A 14 -0.07 4.20 9.30
N ASN A 15 -0.43 2.96 9.61
CA ASN A 15 -0.25 1.82 8.72
C ASN A 15 -1.58 1.43 8.10
N LEU A 16 -1.63 1.34 6.77
CA LEU A 16 -2.79 0.86 6.02
C LEU A 16 -2.41 -0.44 5.33
N THR A 17 -3.25 -1.46 5.47
CA THR A 17 -3.04 -2.77 4.86
C THR A 17 -4.17 -3.12 3.94
N LEU A 18 -3.85 -3.46 2.68
CA LEU A 18 -4.79 -3.98 1.71
C LEU A 18 -4.51 -5.46 1.47
N ASN A 19 -5.57 -6.26 1.60
CA ASN A 19 -5.55 -7.65 1.17
C ASN A 19 -5.74 -7.69 -0.35
N ASN A 20 -4.97 -8.55 -1.02
CA ASN A 20 -4.99 -8.74 -2.49
C ASN A 20 -4.81 -7.43 -3.29
N PRO A 21 -3.65 -6.76 -3.18
CA PRO A 21 -3.35 -5.66 -4.08
C PRO A 21 -3.22 -6.18 -5.51
N LYS A 22 -3.66 -5.38 -6.48
CA LYS A 22 -3.28 -5.55 -7.88
C LYS A 22 -1.75 -5.59 -7.98
N ASN A 23 -1.20 -6.49 -8.77
CA ASN A 23 0.25 -6.61 -8.94
C ASN A 23 0.64 -6.97 -10.39
N VAL A 24 1.94 -6.89 -10.69
CA VAL A 24 2.47 -7.30 -11.99
C VAL A 24 2.28 -8.81 -12.23
N ASP A 25 2.40 -9.64 -11.19
CA ASP A 25 2.31 -11.10 -11.29
C ASP A 25 0.91 -11.59 -11.75
N ASP A 26 -0.15 -10.85 -11.41
CA ASP A 26 -1.54 -11.12 -11.80
C ASP A 26 -1.90 -10.49 -13.17
N GLY A 27 -0.95 -9.80 -13.82
CA GLY A 27 -1.15 -9.13 -15.11
C GLY A 27 -1.93 -7.81 -15.03
N ASP A 28 -2.15 -7.26 -13.83
CA ASP A 28 -2.82 -5.96 -13.66
C ASP A 28 -1.94 -4.78 -14.12
N TYR A 29 -0.62 -4.97 -14.12
CA TYR A 29 0.37 -3.96 -14.50
C TYR A 29 1.37 -4.52 -15.51
N VAL A 30 1.80 -3.66 -16.44
CA VAL A 30 2.75 -4.01 -17.49
C VAL A 30 4.17 -4.24 -16.96
N ASP A 31 4.55 -3.54 -15.90
CA ASP A 31 5.84 -3.65 -15.23
C ASP A 31 5.77 -3.08 -13.80
N PHE A 32 6.86 -3.27 -13.04
CA PHE A 32 6.96 -2.76 -11.67
C PHE A 32 6.92 -1.23 -11.59
N ALA A 33 7.30 -0.51 -12.64
CA ALA A 33 7.29 0.95 -12.66
C ALA A 33 5.84 1.49 -12.74
N ALA A 34 5.00 0.89 -13.59
CA ALA A 34 3.58 1.19 -13.67
C ALA A 34 2.85 0.85 -12.37
N GLN A 35 3.23 -0.26 -11.73
CA GLN A 35 2.71 -0.62 -10.43
C GLN A 35 3.11 0.38 -9.33
N ASP A 36 4.38 0.79 -9.29
CA ASP A 36 4.89 1.77 -8.33
C ASP A 36 4.19 3.12 -8.46
N ALA A 37 4.08 3.64 -9.69
CA ALA A 37 3.35 4.87 -9.98
C ALA A 37 1.87 4.80 -9.56
N ALA A 38 1.23 3.64 -9.72
CA ALA A 38 -0.15 3.44 -9.30
C ALA A 38 -0.29 3.43 -7.78
N ILE A 39 0.60 2.76 -7.06
CA ILE A 39 0.62 2.76 -5.59
C ILE A 39 0.86 4.17 -5.08
N GLU A 40 1.81 4.90 -5.65
CA GLU A 40 2.10 6.28 -5.28
C GLU A 40 0.89 7.20 -5.49
N GLY A 41 0.20 7.08 -6.63
CA GLY A 41 -1.01 7.85 -6.91
C GLY A 41 -2.18 7.53 -5.96
N VAL A 42 -2.30 6.27 -5.51
CA VAL A 42 -3.26 5.89 -4.47
C VAL A 42 -2.90 6.54 -3.13
N MET A 43 -1.62 6.54 -2.75
CA MET A 43 -1.15 7.20 -1.53
C MET A 43 -1.40 8.71 -1.57
N ASP A 44 -1.17 9.37 -2.71
CA ASP A 44 -1.46 10.79 -2.88
C ASP A 44 -2.96 11.08 -2.79
N THR A 45 -3.80 10.22 -3.38
CA THR A 45 -5.26 10.35 -3.27
C THR A 45 -5.74 10.20 -1.83
N ILE A 46 -5.14 9.29 -1.06
CA ILE A 46 -5.48 9.07 0.35
C ILE A 46 -5.17 10.32 1.18
N ILE A 47 -4.00 10.94 0.96
CA ILE A 47 -3.59 12.19 1.62
C ILE A 47 -4.49 13.33 1.18
N ALA A 48 -4.64 13.54 -0.14
CA ALA A 48 -5.40 14.67 -0.70
C ALA A 48 -6.87 14.67 -0.27
N LYS A 49 -7.47 13.49 -0.11
CA LYS A 49 -8.85 13.36 0.34
C LYS A 49 -9.01 13.25 1.85
N ASN A 50 -7.91 13.16 2.62
CA ASN A 50 -7.92 12.93 4.08
C ASN A 50 -8.97 11.87 4.49
N ILE A 51 -9.00 10.75 3.75
CA ILE A 51 -10.11 9.78 3.81
C ILE A 51 -10.21 9.15 5.21
N PHE A 52 -9.14 9.21 5.99
CA PHE A 52 -9.09 8.75 7.36
C PHE A 52 -9.13 9.93 8.33
N HIS A 53 -10.30 10.18 8.92
CA HIS A 53 -10.43 11.05 10.09
C HIS A 53 -9.72 10.37 11.28
N ASN A 54 -8.44 10.65 11.48
CA ASN A 54 -7.68 10.11 12.60
C ASN A 54 -7.83 11.04 13.80
N ASN A 55 -8.91 10.94 14.59
CA ASN A 55 -9.11 11.63 15.87
C ASN A 55 -8.48 13.03 15.98
N GLY A 56 -8.71 13.89 14.97
CA GLY A 56 -8.22 15.28 14.92
C GLY A 56 -6.96 15.57 14.10
N ASN A 57 -6.32 14.57 13.47
CA ASN A 57 -5.13 14.75 12.66
C ASN A 57 -5.29 14.25 11.22
N ASP A 58 -4.69 15.00 10.31
CA ASP A 58 -4.66 14.71 8.88
C ASP A 58 -3.42 13.89 8.52
N LEU A 59 -3.55 13.04 7.49
CA LEU A 59 -2.39 12.38 6.89
C LEU A 59 -1.57 13.43 6.11
N ALA A 60 -0.28 13.53 6.39
CA ALA A 60 0.57 14.61 5.91
C ALA A 60 1.66 14.15 4.93
N ALA A 61 2.20 12.93 5.09
CA ALA A 61 3.29 12.45 4.23
C ALA A 61 3.28 10.94 3.98
N LYS A 62 3.79 10.55 2.81
CA LYS A 62 4.10 9.17 2.42
C LYS A 62 5.41 8.74 3.10
N VAL A 63 5.42 7.58 3.76
CA VAL A 63 6.62 7.07 4.46
C VAL A 63 7.20 5.86 3.74
N ASN A 64 6.36 4.87 3.42
CA ASN A 64 6.81 3.63 2.79
C ASN A 64 5.60 2.93 2.16
N ALA A 65 5.82 2.18 1.08
CA ALA A 65 4.89 1.18 0.59
C ALA A 65 5.64 -0.09 0.25
N ARG A 66 5.09 -1.24 0.65
CA ARG A 66 5.67 -2.55 0.34
C ARG A 66 4.60 -3.59 0.06
N ILE A 67 4.88 -4.45 -0.90
CA ILE A 67 4.07 -5.63 -1.19
C ILE A 67 4.75 -6.83 -0.55
N LEU A 68 3.96 -7.61 0.18
CA LEU A 68 4.36 -8.84 0.83
C LEU A 68 3.64 -10.00 0.14
N ASP A 69 4.36 -10.77 -0.65
CA ASP A 69 3.86 -11.96 -1.32
C ASP A 69 4.28 -13.21 -0.56
N TYR A 70 3.29 -13.91 -0.02
CA TYR A 70 3.49 -15.23 0.58
C TYR A 70 3.45 -16.26 -0.55
N LYS A 71 4.61 -16.69 -1.04
CA LYS A 71 4.67 -17.87 -1.91
C LYS A 71 4.56 -19.12 -1.05
N SER A 72 3.46 -19.83 -1.18
CA SER A 72 3.28 -21.16 -0.59
C SER A 72 3.77 -22.19 -1.61
N THR A 73 4.84 -22.90 -1.29
CA THR A 73 5.26 -24.07 -2.06
C THR A 73 4.69 -25.29 -1.36
N ASP A 74 3.81 -26.03 -2.04
CA ASP A 74 3.35 -27.31 -1.54
C ASP A 74 4.48 -28.34 -1.71
N VAL A 75 4.80 -29.06 -0.64
CA VAL A 75 6.00 -29.94 -0.56
C VAL A 75 5.62 -31.42 -0.52
N MET A 76 4.33 -31.76 -0.59
CA MET A 76 3.89 -33.15 -0.69
C MET A 76 3.40 -33.46 -2.10
N ASP A 77 4.06 -34.41 -2.74
CA ASP A 77 3.50 -35.17 -3.86
C ASP A 77 2.50 -36.19 -3.28
N VAL A 78 1.38 -36.40 -3.97
CA VAL A 78 0.21 -37.17 -3.48
C VAL A 78 0.52 -38.65 -3.34
#